data_AF-D6P928-F1
#
_entry.id   AF-D6P928-F1
#
_cell.length_a   1.000
_cell.length_b   1.000
_cell.length_c   1.000
_cell.angle_alpha   90.00
_cell.angle_beta   90.00
_cell.angle_gamma   90.00
#
_symmetry.space_group_name_H-M   'P 1'
#
loop_
_entity.id
_entity.type
_entity.pdbx_description
1 polymer ?
#
loop_
_entity_poly.entity_id
_entity_poly.type
_entity_poly.pdbx_seq_one_letter_code
_entity_poly.pdbx_strand_id
1 'polypeptide(L)'
;LMKSMITSGAAGVHWEDQLASEKKCGHLGGKVLIPTAQHVRTLNAARLAADVAGVPSVIIARTDAEAATLITSDVDERDQPFLTGERTAEGFYHVKNGLEPSIARARAYAPFSDLIWMETG
;
A
#
# COMPACT_ATOMS: atom_id res chain seq x y z
N LEU A 1 -3.00 12.00 -9.73
CA LEU A 1 -3.65 12.31 -8.43
C LEU A 1 -2.81 13.25 -7.56
N MET A 2 -1.56 12.92 -7.19
CA MET A 2 -0.72 13.76 -6.32
C MET A 2 -0.62 15.23 -6.77
N LYS A 3 -0.33 15.48 -8.07
CA LYS A 3 -0.33 16.83 -8.65
C LYS A 3 -1.61 17.62 -8.38
N SER A 4 -2.78 16.98 -8.49
CA SER A 4 -4.07 17.61 -8.22
C SER A 4 -4.25 17.96 -6.75
N MET A 5 -3.78 17.10 -5.85
CA MET A 5 -3.80 17.36 -4.40
C MET A 5 -2.94 18.58 -4.05
N ILE A 6 -1.73 18.65 -4.64
CA ILE A 6 -0.83 19.79 -4.49
C ILE A 6 -1.47 21.08 -5.02
N THR A 7 -2.03 21.06 -6.23
CA THR A 7 -2.72 22.23 -6.81
C THR A 7 -3.91 22.69 -5.95
N SER A 8 -4.52 21.77 -5.20
CA SER A 8 -5.63 22.07 -4.28
C SER A 8 -5.16 22.54 -2.90
N GLY A 9 -3.85 22.66 -2.67
CA GLY A 9 -3.28 23.15 -1.41
C GLY A 9 -3.10 22.10 -0.31
N ALA A 10 -3.12 20.80 -0.64
CA ALA A 10 -2.90 19.75 0.35
C ALA A 10 -1.44 19.75 0.86
N ALA A 11 -1.25 19.80 2.19
CA ALA A 11 0.06 19.76 2.84
C ALA A 11 0.68 18.35 2.86
N GLY A 12 -0.17 17.32 2.87
CA GLY A 12 0.25 15.92 2.86
C GLY A 12 -0.81 15.01 2.27
N VAL A 13 -0.38 13.86 1.75
CA VAL A 13 -1.24 12.87 1.10
C VAL A 13 -0.81 11.48 1.54
N HIS A 14 -1.78 10.66 1.94
CA HIS A 14 -1.55 9.25 2.22
C HIS A 14 -1.90 8.38 1.01
N TRP A 15 -1.15 7.30 0.84
CA TRP A 15 -1.32 6.30 -0.21
C TRP A 15 -1.39 4.94 0.43
N GLU A 16 -2.32 4.09 0.02
CA GLU A 16 -2.49 2.74 0.58
C GLU A 16 -2.16 1.64 -0.44
N ASP A 17 -1.85 0.45 0.06
CA ASP A 17 -1.39 -0.69 -0.72
C ASP A 17 -2.51 -1.67 -1.11
N GLN A 18 -3.74 -1.17 -1.21
CA GLN A 18 -4.87 -1.91 -1.75
C GLN A 18 -4.97 -1.78 -3.28
N LEU A 19 -5.54 -2.79 -3.92
CA LEU A 19 -5.94 -2.76 -5.32
C LEU A 19 -7.06 -1.73 -5.50
N ALA A 20 -6.84 -0.72 -6.35
CA ALA A 20 -7.77 0.39 -6.53
C ALA A 20 -9.19 -0.02 -6.97
N SER A 21 -9.32 -1.07 -7.80
CA SER A 21 -10.62 -1.56 -8.28
C SER A 21 -11.42 -2.31 -7.22
N GLU A 22 -10.75 -2.84 -6.20
CA GLU A 22 -11.34 -3.56 -5.07
C GLU A 22 -11.06 -2.84 -3.74
N LYS A 23 -10.88 -1.51 -3.83
CA LYS A 23 -10.54 -0.69 -2.68
C LYS A 23 -11.69 -0.70 -1.68
N LYS A 24 -11.40 -1.07 -0.45
CA LYS A 24 -12.38 -1.09 0.64
C LYS A 24 -11.94 -0.18 1.79
N CYS A 25 -12.91 0.24 2.59
CA CYS A 25 -12.62 0.88 3.86
C CYS A 25 -11.82 -0.11 4.73
N GLY A 26 -10.89 0.39 5.54
CA GLY A 26 -9.97 -0.45 6.31
C GLY A 26 -10.67 -1.51 7.18
N HIS A 27 -11.81 -1.18 7.79
CA HIS A 27 -12.58 -2.10 8.63
C HIS A 27 -13.50 -3.08 7.85
N LEU A 28 -13.50 -3.06 6.51
CA LEU A 28 -14.35 -3.93 5.69
C LEU A 28 -13.60 -5.16 5.18
N GLY A 29 -14.27 -6.31 5.15
CA GLY A 29 -13.69 -7.57 4.69
C GLY A 29 -13.42 -7.63 3.18
N GLY A 30 -12.49 -8.50 2.79
CA GLY A 30 -12.12 -8.74 1.38
C GLY A 30 -11.29 -7.61 0.77
N LYS A 31 -10.39 -7.02 1.55
CA LYS A 31 -9.32 -6.13 1.07
C LYS A 31 -8.31 -6.97 0.25
N VAL A 32 -7.90 -6.44 -0.89
CA VAL A 32 -6.92 -7.08 -1.78
C VAL A 32 -5.67 -6.21 -1.85
N LEU A 33 -4.54 -6.74 -1.38
CA LEU A 33 -3.25 -6.07 -1.42
C LEU A 33 -2.65 -6.10 -2.82
N ILE A 34 -1.86 -5.08 -3.15
CA ILE A 34 -0.93 -5.10 -4.28
C ILE A 34 0.46 -5.56 -3.80
N PRO A 35 1.34 -6.03 -4.71
CA PRO A 35 2.71 -6.40 -4.35
C PRO A 35 3.47 -5.21 -3.75
N THR A 36 4.38 -5.49 -2.83
CA THR A 36 5.18 -4.48 -2.12
C THR A 36 5.88 -3.54 -3.11
N ALA A 37 6.49 -4.06 -4.19
CA ALA A 37 7.13 -3.26 -5.24
C ALA A 37 6.16 -2.30 -5.94
N GLN A 38 4.89 -2.68 -6.11
CA GLN A 38 3.88 -1.82 -6.73
C GLN A 38 3.52 -0.64 -5.83
N HIS A 39 3.43 -0.85 -4.51
CA HIS A 39 3.19 0.25 -3.59
C HIS A 39 4.40 1.19 -3.49
N VAL A 40 5.63 0.65 -3.47
CA VAL A 40 6.86 1.45 -3.56
C VAL A 40 6.88 2.31 -4.84
N ARG A 41 6.45 1.76 -5.98
CA ARG A 41 6.29 2.53 -7.23
C ARG A 41 5.28 3.67 -7.09
N THR A 42 4.20 3.45 -6.35
CA THR A 42 3.17 4.47 -6.07
C THR A 42 3.73 5.61 -5.23
N LEU A 43 4.49 5.30 -4.16
CA LEU A 43 5.15 6.28 -3.31
C LEU A 43 6.19 7.10 -4.09
N ASN A 44 7.01 6.44 -4.91
CA ASN A 44 7.97 7.13 -5.80
C ASN A 44 7.27 8.06 -6.80
N ALA A 45 6.15 7.65 -7.39
CA ALA A 45 5.38 8.50 -8.28
C ALA A 45 4.78 9.72 -7.54
N ALA A 46 4.35 9.54 -6.29
CA ALA A 46 3.88 10.64 -5.45
C ALA A 46 5.03 11.62 -5.13
N ARG A 47 6.21 11.13 -4.75
CA ARG A 47 7.39 11.96 -4.50
C ARG A 47 7.82 12.72 -5.74
N LEU A 48 7.92 12.04 -6.88
CA LEU A 48 8.24 12.68 -8.16
C LEU A 48 7.28 13.82 -8.50
N ALA A 49 5.97 13.63 -8.26
CA ALA A 49 4.99 14.69 -8.50
C ALA A 49 5.16 15.91 -7.55
N ALA A 50 5.57 15.67 -6.31
CA ALA A 50 5.90 16.74 -5.35
C ALA A 50 7.18 17.49 -5.74
N ASP A 51 8.22 16.75 -6.13
CA ASP A 51 9.51 17.30 -6.57
C ASP A 51 9.33 18.17 -7.82
N VAL A 52 8.58 17.69 -8.81
CA VAL A 52 8.26 18.46 -10.04
C VAL A 52 7.45 19.73 -9.73
N ALA A 53 6.61 19.69 -8.70
CA ALA A 53 5.83 20.86 -8.25
C ALA A 53 6.63 21.80 -7.34
N GLY A 54 7.86 21.42 -6.93
CA GLY A 54 8.71 22.23 -6.07
C GLY A 54 8.18 22.40 -4.65
N VAL A 55 7.38 21.46 -4.14
CA VAL A 55 6.78 21.53 -2.79
C VAL A 55 7.20 20.35 -1.92
N PRO A 56 7.55 20.57 -0.64
CA PRO A 56 7.92 19.50 0.28
C PRO A 56 6.66 18.83 0.87
N SER A 57 5.75 18.33 0.03
CA SER A 57 4.54 17.66 0.49
C SER A 57 4.87 16.42 1.33
N VAL A 58 4.16 16.25 2.43
CA VAL A 58 4.28 15.08 3.32
C VAL A 58 3.65 13.86 2.63
N ILE A 59 4.41 12.77 2.51
CA ILE A 59 3.98 11.50 1.91
C ILE A 59 3.82 10.46 3.02
N ILE A 60 2.61 9.94 3.15
CA ILE A 60 2.27 8.94 4.16
C ILE A 60 2.03 7.60 3.46
N ALA A 61 2.78 6.57 3.84
CA ALA A 61 2.55 5.20 3.36
C ALA A 61 1.59 4.47 4.32
N ARG A 62 0.46 4.01 3.79
CA ARG A 62 -0.51 3.20 4.53
C ARG A 62 -0.42 1.74 4.10
N THR A 63 -0.37 0.83 5.07
CA THR A 63 -0.53 -0.62 4.85
C THR A 63 -1.84 -1.12 5.44
N ASP A 64 -2.56 -1.94 4.67
CA ASP A 64 -3.79 -2.62 5.09
C ASP A 64 -3.58 -4.11 5.40
N ALA A 65 -2.33 -4.56 5.46
CA ALA A 65 -1.95 -5.97 5.64
C ALA A 65 -2.35 -6.57 7.00
N GLU A 66 -2.79 -5.75 7.95
CA GLU A 66 -3.31 -6.22 9.24
C GLU A 66 -4.55 -7.11 9.06
N ALA A 67 -5.49 -6.69 8.21
CA ALA A 67 -6.76 -7.37 8.01
C ALA A 67 -6.97 -7.91 6.59
N ALA A 68 -6.10 -7.55 5.63
CA ALA A 68 -6.23 -8.02 4.25
C ALA A 68 -5.76 -9.47 4.09
N THR A 69 -6.66 -10.32 3.59
CA THR A 69 -6.43 -11.77 3.41
C THR A 69 -6.10 -12.17 1.97
N LEU A 70 -6.03 -11.20 1.05
CA LEU A 70 -5.80 -11.41 -0.37
C LEU A 70 -4.68 -10.51 -0.89
N ILE A 71 -3.93 -10.99 -1.88
CA ILE A 71 -2.95 -10.22 -2.67
C ILE A 71 -3.10 -10.53 -4.15
N THR A 72 -2.85 -9.55 -5.02
CA THR A 72 -3.06 -9.73 -6.47
C THR A 72 -2.05 -10.66 -7.14
N SER A 73 -0.82 -10.75 -6.63
CA SER A 73 0.26 -11.52 -7.25
C SER A 73 1.34 -11.89 -6.22
N ASP A 74 2.02 -13.01 -6.48
CA ASP A 74 3.15 -13.59 -5.76
C ASP A 74 4.53 -13.16 -6.31
N VAL A 75 4.56 -12.19 -7.23
CA VAL A 75 5.78 -11.77 -7.96
C VAL A 75 6.87 -11.17 -7.07
N ASP A 76 6.54 -10.66 -5.89
CA ASP A 76 7.48 -10.02 -4.98
C ASP A 76 7.91 -10.98 -3.87
N GLU A 77 9.21 -11.29 -3.82
CA GLU A 77 9.79 -12.21 -2.83
C GLU A 77 9.54 -11.78 -1.38
N ARG A 78 9.31 -10.48 -1.12
CA ARG A 78 8.99 -9.98 0.23
C ARG A 78 7.58 -10.35 0.68
N ASP A 79 6.67 -10.60 -0.26
CA ASP A 79 5.29 -10.98 0.01
C ASP A 79 5.12 -12.51 0.10
N GLN A 80 6.01 -13.26 -0.54
CA GLN A 80 5.96 -14.73 -0.59
C GLN A 80 5.90 -15.43 0.77
N PRO A 81 6.62 -15.00 1.84
CA PRO A 81 6.53 -15.63 3.16
C PRO A 81 5.14 -15.62 3.77
N PHE A 82 4.24 -14.75 3.30
CA PHE A 82 2.89 -14.62 3.80
C PHE A 82 1.85 -15.37 2.96
N LEU A 83 2.23 -15.93 1.80
CA LEU A 83 1.33 -16.69 0.96
C LEU A 83 0.94 -18.00 1.62
N THR A 84 -0.33 -18.37 1.50
CA THR A 84 -0.86 -19.66 1.99
C THR A 84 -0.77 -20.76 0.93
N GLY A 85 -0.59 -20.39 -0.34
CA GLY A 85 -0.61 -21.29 -1.50
C GLY A 85 -1.99 -21.44 -2.15
N GLU A 86 -3.06 -20.95 -1.53
CA GLU A 86 -4.42 -20.99 -2.08
C GLU A 86 -4.74 -19.78 -2.97
N ARG A 87 -5.69 -19.96 -3.90
CA ARG A 87 -6.15 -18.90 -4.81
C ARG A 87 -7.68 -18.80 -4.85
N THR A 88 -8.18 -17.59 -5.07
CA THR A 88 -9.61 -17.34 -5.31
C THR A 88 -10.00 -17.62 -6.76
N ALA A 89 -11.30 -17.65 -7.06
CA ALA A 89 -11.81 -17.84 -8.42
C ALA A 89 -11.42 -16.69 -9.37
N GLU A 90 -11.28 -15.48 -8.84
CA GLU A 90 -10.80 -14.27 -9.53
C GLU A 90 -9.28 -14.31 -9.77
N GLY A 91 -8.58 -15.28 -9.16
CA GLY A 91 -7.15 -15.48 -9.32
C GLY A 91 -6.27 -14.75 -8.29
N PHE A 92 -6.85 -14.16 -7.24
CA PHE A 92 -6.07 -13.59 -6.14
C PHE A 92 -5.43 -14.69 -5.29
N TYR A 93 -4.33 -14.37 -4.61
CA TYR A 93 -3.64 -15.28 -3.71
C TYR A 93 -4.08 -15.01 -2.26
N HIS A 94 -4.32 -16.08 -1.51
CA HIS A 94 -4.58 -15.97 -0.08
C HIS A 94 -3.28 -15.71 0.70
N VAL A 95 -3.32 -14.74 1.60
CA VAL A 95 -2.19 -14.37 2.48
C VAL A 95 -2.58 -14.43 3.95
N LYS A 96 -1.60 -14.76 4.79
CA LYS A 96 -1.66 -14.58 6.24
C LYS A 96 -1.62 -13.08 6.53
N ASN A 97 -2.70 -12.56 7.08
CA ASN A 97 -2.80 -11.17 7.54
C ASN A 97 -2.19 -11.00 8.95
N GLY A 98 -2.01 -9.74 9.38
CA GLY A 98 -1.69 -9.39 10.76
C GLY A 98 -0.46 -8.49 10.91
N LEU A 99 0.16 -8.54 12.09
CA LEU A 99 1.26 -7.65 12.45
C LEU A 99 2.55 -7.93 11.66
N GLU A 100 2.89 -9.20 11.44
CA GLU A 100 4.10 -9.60 10.71
C GLU A 100 4.18 -9.04 9.28
N PRO A 101 3.17 -9.24 8.40
CA PRO A 101 3.20 -8.65 7.07
C PRO A 101 3.12 -7.12 7.11
N SER A 102 2.44 -6.55 8.11
CA SER A 102 2.37 -5.09 8.30
C SER A 102 3.75 -4.49 8.62
N ILE A 103 4.53 -5.12 9.50
CA ILE A 103 5.91 -4.71 9.83
C ILE A 103 6.82 -4.86 8.59
N ALA A 104 6.71 -5.97 7.87
CA ALA A 104 7.51 -6.20 6.66
C ALA A 104 7.27 -5.11 5.61
N ARG A 105 5.99 -4.79 5.36
CA ARG A 105 5.59 -3.72 4.44
C ARG A 105 6.02 -2.34 4.93
N ALA A 106 5.82 -2.03 6.22
CA ALA A 106 6.30 -0.79 6.83
C ALA A 106 7.81 -0.58 6.60
N ARG A 107 8.63 -1.62 6.82
CA ARG A 107 10.08 -1.56 6.56
C ARG A 107 10.39 -1.32 5.09
N ALA A 108 9.64 -1.93 4.18
CA ALA A 108 9.83 -1.73 2.75
C ALA A 108 9.42 -0.32 2.29
N TYR A 109 8.44 0.31 2.93
CA TYR A 109 7.94 1.63 2.58
C TYR A 109 8.72 2.78 3.23
N ALA A 110 9.38 2.53 4.36
CA ALA A 110 10.12 3.53 5.13
C ALA A 110 11.07 4.43 4.32
N PRO A 111 11.85 3.93 3.35
CA PRO A 111 12.73 4.80 2.55
C PRO A 111 11.99 5.77 1.61
N PHE A 112 10.68 5.59 1.42
CA PHE A 112 9.87 6.28 0.41
C PHE A 112 8.73 7.12 1.00
N SER A 113 8.64 7.21 2.34
CA SER A 113 7.56 7.89 3.04
C SER A 113 8.08 8.68 4.24
N ASP A 114 7.45 9.80 4.51
CA ASP A 114 7.76 10.63 5.68
C ASP A 114 7.10 10.05 6.95
N LEU A 115 5.93 9.42 6.80
CA LEU A 115 5.22 8.71 7.87
C LEU A 115 4.69 7.36 7.37
N ILE A 116 4.56 6.41 8.30
CA ILE A 116 3.93 5.11 8.05
C ILE A 116 2.67 4.98 8.90
N TRP A 117 1.60 4.47 8.30
CA TRP A 117 0.34 4.15 8.94
C TRP A 117 -0.01 2.68 8.69
N MET A 118 -0.06 1.88 9.75
CA MET A 118 -0.69 0.56 9.70
C MET A 118 -2.16 0.72 10.09
N GLU A 119 -3.07 0.38 9.18
CA GLU A 119 -4.49 0.36 9.54
C GLU A 119 -4.80 -0.83 10.47
N THR A 120 -5.70 -0.60 11.42
CA THR A 120 -6.09 -1.57 12.45
C THR A 120 -7.62 -1.59 12.60
N GLY A 121 -8.18 -2.75 12.94
CA GLY A 121 -9.59 -2.94 13.28
C GLY A 121 -10.07 -2.22 14.54
#